data_AF-A0A7X2ZQA6-F1
#
_entry.id   AF-A0A7X2ZQA6-F1
#
_cell.length_a   1.000
_cell.length_b   1.000
_cell.length_c   1.000
_cell.angle_alpha   90.00
_cell.angle_beta   90.00
_cell.angle_gamma   90.00
#
_symmetry.space_group_name_H-M   'P 1'
#
loop_
_entity.id
_entity.type
_entity.pdbx_description
1 polymer ?
#
loop_
_entity_poly.entity_id
_entity_poly.type
_entity_poly.pdbx_seq_one_letter_code
_entity_poly.pdbx_strand_id
1 'polypeptide(L)'
;MPEHKYAFKATPESLSFAENLLHIGYAMDWHSQSLLGDRESRDWQTDTVFKVGTKSKAEMIALINTTFDETIQLIGQFDTAQLDDELDYFGLNRSKRQIFMLLSDHITHHRAQMLVSMRLNGLVPPRYVLFQ
;
A
#
# COMPACT_ATOMS: atom_id res chain seq x y z
N MET A 1 2.48 -15.14 4.50
CA MET A 1 1.31 -15.97 4.83
C MET A 1 1.16 -17.11 3.81
N PRO A 2 0.77 -18.34 4.22
CA PRO A 2 0.30 -19.38 3.29
C PRO A 2 -0.98 -18.95 2.56
N GLU A 3 -1.15 -19.37 1.31
CA GLU A 3 -2.27 -18.92 0.46
C GLU A 3 -3.64 -19.26 1.04
N HIS A 4 -3.83 -20.46 1.60
CA HIS A 4 -5.08 -20.86 2.25
C HIS A 4 -5.48 -20.01 3.48
N LYS A 5 -4.59 -19.09 3.93
CA LYS A 5 -4.84 -18.15 5.03
C LYS A 5 -4.97 -16.70 4.57
N TYR A 6 -4.98 -16.42 3.26
CA TYR A 6 -5.09 -15.05 2.74
C TYR A 6 -6.42 -14.38 3.08
N ALA A 7 -7.50 -15.17 3.21
CA ALA A 7 -8.81 -14.68 3.63
C ALA A 7 -8.95 -14.48 5.16
N PHE A 8 -7.92 -14.77 5.96
CA PHE A 8 -7.98 -14.61 7.40
C PHE A 8 -8.19 -13.16 7.79
N LYS A 9 -9.14 -12.92 8.71
CA LYS A 9 -9.40 -11.63 9.37
C LYS A 9 -9.22 -11.75 10.88
N ALA A 10 -8.64 -10.73 11.52
CA ALA A 10 -8.46 -10.71 12.98
C ALA A 10 -9.81 -10.56 13.71
N THR A 11 -10.72 -9.75 13.16
CA THR A 11 -12.13 -9.61 13.55
C THR A 11 -13.00 -9.58 12.29
N PRO A 12 -14.33 -9.79 12.36
CA PRO A 12 -15.20 -9.69 11.19
C PRO A 12 -15.07 -8.37 10.40
N GLU A 13 -14.85 -7.27 11.12
CA GLU A 13 -14.73 -5.89 10.60
C GLU A 13 -13.33 -5.59 10.04
N SER A 14 -12.33 -6.36 10.44
CA SER A 14 -10.95 -6.17 9.96
C SER A 14 -10.84 -6.49 8.46
N LEU A 15 -9.89 -5.86 7.79
CA LEU A 15 -9.42 -6.34 6.50
C LEU A 15 -8.75 -7.71 6.68
N SER A 16 -8.92 -8.57 5.69
CA SER A 16 -8.19 -9.84 5.60
C SER A 16 -6.71 -9.60 5.30
N PHE A 17 -5.89 -10.65 5.39
CA PHE A 17 -4.48 -10.58 4.99
C PHE A 17 -4.32 -10.15 3.52
N ALA A 18 -5.14 -10.70 2.61
CA ALA A 18 -5.13 -10.34 1.19
C ALA A 18 -5.62 -8.91 0.93
N GLU A 19 -6.68 -8.49 1.63
CA GLU A 19 -7.20 -7.13 1.50
C GLU A 19 -6.18 -6.11 1.98
N ASN A 20 -5.49 -6.34 3.11
CA ASN A 20 -4.39 -5.48 3.54
C ASN A 20 -3.26 -5.43 2.51
N LEU A 21 -2.86 -6.58 1.93
CA LEU A 21 -1.81 -6.64 0.93
C LEU A 21 -2.13 -5.77 -0.29
N LEU A 22 -3.34 -5.91 -0.85
CA LEU A 22 -3.72 -5.14 -2.03
C LEU A 22 -4.04 -3.67 -1.70
N HIS A 23 -4.54 -3.39 -0.51
CA HIS A 23 -4.74 -2.00 -0.05
C HIS A 23 -3.42 -1.24 0.08
N ILE A 24 -2.33 -1.90 0.49
CA ILE A 24 -0.99 -1.31 0.43
C ILE A 24 -0.64 -0.94 -1.02
N GLY A 25 -0.87 -1.84 -1.97
CA GLY A 25 -0.65 -1.56 -3.40
C GLY A 25 -1.45 -0.36 -3.89
N TYR A 26 -2.76 -0.32 -3.59
CA TYR A 26 -3.61 0.82 -3.95
C TYR A 26 -3.10 2.13 -3.39
N ALA A 27 -2.73 2.14 -2.10
CA ALA A 27 -2.26 3.35 -1.46
C ALA A 27 -0.94 3.84 -2.06
N MET A 28 -0.04 2.92 -2.42
CA MET A 28 1.21 3.26 -3.10
C MET A 28 0.97 3.82 -4.49
N ASP A 29 0.13 3.17 -5.30
CA ASP A 29 -0.25 3.65 -6.62
C ASP A 29 -0.93 5.03 -6.54
N TRP A 30 -1.84 5.22 -5.60
CA TRP A 30 -2.56 6.48 -5.43
C TRP A 30 -1.64 7.63 -5.00
N HIS A 31 -0.85 7.45 -3.94
CA HIS A 31 0.06 8.48 -3.45
C HIS A 31 1.16 8.78 -4.48
N SER A 32 1.80 7.75 -5.05
CA SER A 32 2.91 7.95 -5.99
C SER A 32 2.41 8.49 -7.33
N GLN A 33 1.50 7.78 -8.01
CA GLN A 33 1.17 8.13 -9.38
C GLN A 33 0.20 9.30 -9.44
N SER A 34 -0.71 9.42 -8.47
CA SER A 34 -1.80 10.41 -8.56
C SER A 34 -1.50 11.70 -7.82
N LEU A 35 -1.05 11.61 -6.56
CA LEU A 35 -0.73 12.81 -5.77
C LEU A 35 0.65 13.40 -6.13
N LEU A 36 1.60 12.57 -6.55
CA LEU A 36 2.98 13.00 -6.82
C LEU A 36 3.35 12.96 -8.31
N GLY A 37 2.75 12.07 -9.09
CA GLY A 37 3.05 11.83 -10.51
C GLY A 37 2.02 12.41 -11.49
N ASP A 38 1.08 13.22 -11.01
CA ASP A 38 0.05 13.94 -11.79
C ASP A 38 -0.87 13.04 -12.65
N ARG A 39 -0.87 11.72 -12.44
CA ARG A 39 -1.82 10.80 -13.08
C ARG A 39 -3.19 10.97 -12.46
N GLU A 40 -4.26 10.80 -13.23
CA GLU A 40 -5.59 10.68 -12.62
C GLU A 40 -5.66 9.51 -11.62
N SER A 41 -6.35 9.75 -10.52
CA SER A 41 -6.55 8.75 -9.47
C SER A 41 -7.49 7.66 -9.95
N ARG A 42 -7.15 6.42 -9.59
CA ARG A 42 -8.12 5.30 -9.63
C ARG A 42 -9.21 5.56 -8.60
N ASP A 43 -10.44 5.27 -8.97
CA ASP A 43 -11.56 5.28 -8.04
C ASP A 43 -11.65 3.93 -7.31
N TRP A 44 -11.38 3.93 -6.00
CA TRP A 44 -11.45 2.73 -5.16
C TRP A 44 -12.80 2.01 -5.21
N GLN A 45 -13.90 2.71 -5.48
CA GLN A 45 -15.24 2.12 -5.51
C GLN A 45 -15.49 1.32 -6.79
N THR A 46 -14.88 1.72 -7.90
CA THR A 46 -15.16 1.16 -9.23
C THR A 46 -13.99 0.36 -9.81
N ASP A 47 -12.75 0.69 -9.43
CA ASP A 47 -11.55 -0.01 -9.86
C ASP A 47 -11.39 -1.36 -9.13
N THR A 48 -10.96 -2.38 -9.89
CA THR A 48 -10.81 -3.76 -9.42
C THR A 48 -9.36 -4.25 -9.38
N VAL A 49 -8.40 -3.42 -9.78
CA VAL A 49 -6.96 -3.75 -9.84
C VAL A 49 -6.48 -4.16 -8.45
N PHE A 50 -6.75 -3.36 -7.43
CA PHE A 50 -6.33 -3.62 -6.06
C PHE A 50 -7.43 -4.24 -5.18
N LYS A 51 -8.40 -4.93 -5.79
CA LYS A 51 -9.37 -5.77 -5.08
C LYS A 51 -8.94 -7.23 -5.13
N VAL A 52 -9.21 -8.00 -4.07
CA VAL A 52 -8.85 -9.43 -4.01
C VAL A 52 -9.50 -10.19 -5.17
N GLY A 53 -10.82 -10.08 -5.33
CA GLY A 53 -11.56 -10.69 -6.43
C GLY A 53 -11.20 -12.17 -6.61
N THR A 54 -10.84 -12.55 -7.83
CA THR A 54 -10.40 -13.92 -8.18
C THR A 54 -8.88 -14.08 -8.25
N LYS A 55 -8.10 -13.11 -7.75
CA LYS A 55 -6.64 -13.14 -7.86
C LYS A 55 -6.04 -14.24 -6.99
N SER A 56 -5.10 -14.97 -7.53
CA SER A 56 -4.22 -15.88 -6.82
C SER A 56 -3.18 -15.12 -5.99
N LYS A 57 -2.54 -15.82 -5.04
CA LYS A 57 -1.39 -15.27 -4.31
C LYS A 57 -0.28 -14.78 -5.24
N ALA A 58 0.00 -15.51 -6.31
CA ALA A 58 1.06 -15.17 -7.25
C ALA A 58 0.75 -13.85 -7.99
N GLU A 59 -0.48 -13.69 -8.46
CA GLU A 59 -0.92 -12.46 -9.14
C GLU A 59 -0.90 -11.26 -8.19
N MET A 60 -1.34 -11.43 -6.93
CA MET A 60 -1.27 -10.35 -5.93
C MET A 60 0.17 -9.94 -5.62
N ILE A 61 1.10 -10.89 -5.50
CA ILE A 61 2.53 -10.58 -5.27
C ILE A 61 3.13 -9.87 -6.49
N ALA A 62 2.84 -10.36 -7.70
CA ALA A 62 3.33 -9.75 -8.93
C ALA A 62 2.86 -8.30 -9.06
N LEU A 63 1.56 -8.05 -8.83
CA LEU A 63 0.99 -6.70 -8.84
C LEU A 63 1.67 -5.79 -7.83
N ILE A 64 1.87 -6.26 -6.59
CA ILE A 64 2.53 -5.48 -5.54
C ILE A 64 3.97 -5.15 -5.92
N ASN A 65 4.74 -6.12 -6.43
CA ASN A 65 6.11 -5.85 -6.88
C ASN A 65 6.14 -4.79 -7.98
N THR A 66 5.28 -4.89 -8.99
CA THR A 66 5.17 -3.89 -10.06
C THR A 66 4.87 -2.49 -9.50
N THR A 67 3.89 -2.37 -8.60
CA THR A 67 3.55 -1.08 -7.99
C THR A 67 4.69 -0.50 -7.16
N PHE A 68 5.45 -1.35 -6.45
CA PHE A 68 6.64 -0.91 -5.72
C PHE A 68 7.73 -0.43 -6.69
N ASP A 69 8.00 -1.14 -7.77
CA ASP A 69 8.99 -0.77 -8.78
C ASP A 69 8.65 0.59 -9.43
N GLU A 70 7.39 0.79 -9.81
CA GLU A 70 6.87 2.07 -10.34
C GLU A 70 7.01 3.21 -9.32
N THR A 71 6.70 2.93 -8.05
CA THR A 71 6.84 3.92 -6.96
C THR A 71 8.30 4.30 -6.74
N ILE A 72 9.22 3.32 -6.73
CA ILE A 72 10.66 3.53 -6.59
C ILE A 72 11.19 4.37 -7.76
N GLN A 73 10.77 4.05 -8.99
CA GLN A 73 11.16 4.81 -10.16
C GLN A 73 10.72 6.28 -10.06
N LEU A 74 9.46 6.51 -9.67
CA LEU A 74 8.93 7.86 -9.49
C LEU A 74 9.72 8.64 -8.43
N ILE A 75 9.95 8.05 -7.25
CA ILE A 75 10.75 8.66 -6.18
C ILE A 75 12.15 9.01 -6.69
N GLY A 76 12.80 8.10 -7.43
CA GLY A 76 14.15 8.30 -7.95
C GLY A 76 14.27 9.39 -9.01
N GLN A 77 13.16 9.79 -9.64
CA GLN A 77 13.09 10.79 -10.70
C GLN A 77 12.41 12.09 -10.26
N PHE A 78 11.93 12.15 -9.02
CA PHE A 78 11.13 13.26 -8.52
C PHE A 78 11.96 14.55 -8.39
N ASP A 79 11.44 15.67 -8.92
CA ASP A 79 12.09 16.97 -8.80
C ASP A 79 12.01 17.48 -7.36
N THR A 80 13.15 17.50 -6.67
CA THR A 80 13.21 17.91 -5.27
C THR A 80 12.79 19.36 -5.02
N ALA A 81 12.81 20.23 -6.04
CA ALA A 81 12.31 21.60 -5.93
C ALA A 81 10.79 21.65 -5.64
N GLN A 82 10.06 20.59 -6.01
CA GLN A 82 8.61 20.47 -5.81
C GLN A 82 8.22 19.89 -4.45
N LEU A 83 9.18 19.55 -3.58
CA LEU A 83 8.87 18.88 -2.31
C LEU A 83 7.98 19.74 -1.38
N ASP A 84 8.08 21.06 -1.51
CA ASP A 84 7.30 22.00 -0.71
C ASP A 84 6.04 22.48 -1.46
N ASP A 85 5.79 22.01 -2.69
CA ASP A 85 4.52 22.20 -3.38
C ASP A 85 3.39 21.56 -2.59
N GLU A 86 2.24 22.22 -2.60
CA GLU A 86 1.10 21.90 -1.76
C GLU A 86 -0.07 21.34 -2.57
N LEU A 87 -0.81 20.39 -1.97
CA LEU A 87 -2.02 19.79 -2.55
C LEU A 87 -3.10 19.54 -1.49
N ASP A 88 -4.34 19.39 -1.96
CA ASP A 88 -5.45 18.98 -1.10
C ASP A 88 -5.39 17.48 -0.81
N TYR A 89 -5.37 17.14 0.48
CA TYR A 89 -5.49 15.77 0.97
C TYR A 89 -6.69 15.68 1.92
N PHE A 90 -7.87 15.46 1.34
CA PHE A 90 -9.14 15.40 2.06
C PHE A 90 -9.49 16.71 2.79
N GLY A 91 -9.35 17.86 2.13
CA GLY A 91 -9.60 19.17 2.72
C GLY A 91 -8.46 19.69 3.60
N LEU A 92 -7.37 18.93 3.71
CA LEU A 92 -6.16 19.34 4.43
C LEU A 92 -5.09 19.76 3.43
N ASN A 93 -4.45 20.89 3.68
CA ASN A 93 -3.29 21.29 2.91
C ASN A 93 -2.06 20.48 3.32
N ARG A 94 -1.40 19.83 2.35
CA ARG A 94 -0.23 18.98 2.55
C ARG A 94 0.84 19.26 1.51
N SER A 95 2.10 19.32 1.93
CA SER A 95 3.21 19.37 0.98
C SER A 95 3.48 17.99 0.36
N LYS A 96 4.04 17.94 -0.85
CA LYS A 96 4.45 16.68 -1.49
C LYS A 96 5.44 15.89 -0.63
N ARG A 97 6.30 16.56 0.14
CA ARG A 97 7.14 15.94 1.18
C ARG A 97 6.32 15.20 2.25
N GLN A 98 5.23 15.80 2.72
CA GLN A 98 4.31 15.15 3.66
C GLN A 98 3.61 13.95 3.03
N ILE A 99 3.28 14.00 1.74
CA ILE A 99 2.71 12.87 1.01
C ILE A 99 3.70 11.69 0.92
N PHE A 100 4.99 11.94 0.68
CA PHE A 100 6.01 10.88 0.75
C PHE A 100 6.12 10.24 2.13
N MET A 101 6.08 11.04 3.20
CA MET A 101 6.07 10.50 4.57
C MET A 101 4.82 9.67 4.85
N LEU A 102 3.65 10.16 4.43
CA LEU A 102 2.38 9.44 4.55
C LEU A 102 2.39 8.11 3.78
N LEU A 103 3.02 8.05 2.60
CA LEU A 103 3.18 6.80 1.86
C LEU A 103 3.95 5.75 2.69
N SER A 104 5.06 6.13 3.33
CA SER A 104 5.84 5.23 4.19
C SER A 104 5.07 4.82 5.46
N ASP A 105 4.41 5.77 6.10
CA ASP A 105 3.58 5.53 7.30
C ASP A 105 2.42 4.59 7.00
N HIS A 106 1.75 4.75 5.86
CA HIS A 106 0.62 3.93 5.45
C HIS A 106 1.04 2.48 5.19
N ILE A 107 2.19 2.26 4.54
CA ILE A 107 2.78 0.92 4.38
C ILE A 107 3.05 0.31 5.77
N THR A 108 3.68 1.07 6.67
CA THR A 108 4.01 0.60 8.01
C THR A 108 2.76 0.23 8.81
N HIS A 109 1.71 1.05 8.74
CA HIS A 109 0.43 0.84 9.39
C HIS A 109 -0.23 -0.48 8.97
N HIS A 110 -0.43 -0.71 7.68
CA HIS A 110 -1.09 -1.94 7.19
C HIS A 110 -0.21 -3.17 7.32
N ARG A 111 1.11 -3.04 7.12
CA ARG A 111 2.06 -4.12 7.34
C ARG A 111 1.97 -4.63 8.78
N ALA A 112 1.88 -3.74 9.77
CA ALA A 112 1.72 -4.14 11.18
C ALA A 112 0.48 -5.02 11.40
N GLN A 113 -0.66 -4.67 10.80
CA GLN A 113 -1.89 -5.48 10.86
C GLN A 113 -1.70 -6.87 10.23
N MET A 114 -0.94 -6.94 9.13
CA MET A 114 -0.59 -8.22 8.50
C MET A 114 0.34 -9.07 9.39
N LEU A 115 1.29 -8.45 10.11
CA LEU A 115 2.16 -9.17 11.05
C LEU A 115 1.37 -9.75 12.23
N VAL A 116 0.39 -9.00 12.76
CA VAL A 116 -0.55 -9.50 13.77
C VAL A 116 -1.34 -10.69 13.23
N SER A 117 -1.87 -10.58 12.01
CA SER A 117 -2.58 -11.69 11.34
C SER A 117 -1.71 -12.95 11.20
N MET A 118 -0.41 -12.78 10.91
CA MET A 118 0.54 -13.91 10.89
C MET A 118 0.68 -14.56 12.27
N ARG A 119 0.83 -13.76 13.34
CA ARG A 119 0.96 -14.26 14.71
C ARG A 119 -0.29 -15.01 15.18
N LEU A 120 -1.49 -14.47 14.92
CA LEU A 120 -2.76 -15.13 15.22
C LEU A 120 -2.91 -16.48 14.48
N ASN A 121 -2.16 -16.67 13.40
CA ASN A 121 -2.12 -17.91 12.62
C ASN A 121 -0.96 -18.85 12.98
N GLY A 122 -0.27 -18.61 14.10
CA GLY A 122 0.84 -19.41 14.58
C GLY A 122 2.14 -19.25 13.77
N LEU A 123 2.24 -18.21 12.94
CA LEU A 123 3.40 -17.96 12.09
C LEU A 123 4.35 -16.96 12.74
N VAL A 124 5.65 -17.15 12.50
CA VAL A 124 6.66 -16.14 12.83
C VAL A 124 6.76 -15.14 11.66
N PRO A 125 6.42 -13.86 11.87
CA PRO A 125 6.61 -12.81 10.87
C PRO A 125 8.10 -12.50 10.65
N PRO A 126 8.44 -11.90 9.49
CA PRO A 126 9.78 -11.37 9.26
C PRO A 126 10.18 -10.37 10.35
N ARG A 127 11.47 -10.29 10.66
CA ARG A 127 11.99 -9.31 11.62
C ARG A 127 11.88 -7.91 11.06
N TYR A 128 11.13 -7.04 11.74
CA TYR A 128 10.86 -5.66 11.32
C TYR A 128 12.12 -4.89 10.90
N VAL A 129 13.17 -4.92 11.73
CA VAL A 129 14.43 -4.16 11.50
C VAL A 129 15.16 -4.52 10.21
N LEU A 130 14.89 -5.68 9.60
CA LEU A 130 15.55 -6.11 8.37
C LEU A 130 14.87 -5.56 7.10
N PHE A 131 13.71 -4.90 7.24
CA PHE A 131 12.87 -4.44 6.14
C PHE A 131 12.35 -3.02 6.39
N GLN A 132 13.19 -2.15 6.95
CA GLN A 132 12.93 -0.72 7.13
C GLN A 132 13.37 0.04 5.88
#